data_AF-A0A8K0JK03-F1
#
_entry.id   AF-A0A8K0JK03-F1
#
_cell.length_a   1.000
_cell.length_b   1.000
_cell.length_c   1.000
_cell.angle_alpha   90.00
_cell.angle_beta   90.00
_cell.angle_gamma   90.00
#
_symmetry.space_group_name_H-M   'P 1'
#
loop_
_entity.id
_entity.type
_entity.pdbx_description
1 polymer ?
#
loop_
_entity_poly.entity_id
_entity_poly.type
_entity_poly.pdbx_seq_one_letter_code
_entity_poly.pdbx_strand_id
1 'polypeptide(L)'
;MSNQQQQKIADFLTWFTKNGGTWSDSIRLQHDEKFGYHVVATTDIPHTNNDVEQPLIACPFGLTITQPLAKSFVLSARSSQTRPREEEIEVKGNVKADKGEASNLNERQWIASYLVLHLIGKDEVRLLPSTLQLPHLPYVNLLPAASEMTTPLLFTPQERELISGSNLDHAVSDREKLWRAEWEAAKVVVCKGELGSLREAFSWDRWLLANTYITSRSFPSSLLQLDSRTFPSGSQPTDTDGNSDDGPYGMMLPGIDLLNHKRAEPVSWTSRPGREGKGEVGFSSRKGYKAGGQVWNNYGPKGNEELLMAYGFVIPDNPSDTSAVKLGIQNNPSAEMQSLLDRAGLKVDETHQVRFDDPDSMSDRGRVKFLLPERLTRVVRICCGGKDEPRRNLEQILEGIASSPDPYENKYVEAATVEMQAMEVLEGAFQSKAGAAQSRLWRIGGKKGQPGIRDHVWQACREYAKGQHDILQSQYLRVSLELGDWEERLGPYMDEGAGEEYDDEWDE
;
A
#
# COMPACT_ATOMS: atom_id res chain seq x y z
N MET A 1 -28.36 -14.86 -1.61
CA MET A 1 -27.70 -15.11 -2.92
C MET A 1 -28.74 -15.28 -3.99
N SER A 2 -28.58 -14.63 -5.14
CA SER A 2 -29.42 -14.82 -6.32
C SER A 2 -29.05 -16.11 -7.08
N ASN A 3 -29.95 -16.61 -7.93
CA ASN A 3 -29.67 -17.76 -8.81
C ASN A 3 -28.45 -17.50 -9.71
N GLN A 4 -28.26 -16.25 -10.16
CA GLN A 4 -27.11 -15.86 -10.97
C GLN A 4 -25.79 -15.97 -10.19
N GLN A 5 -25.77 -15.56 -8.91
CA GLN A 5 -24.58 -15.69 -8.06
C GLN A 5 -24.24 -17.16 -7.81
N GLN A 6 -25.25 -18.00 -7.57
CA GLN A 6 -25.04 -19.44 -7.41
C GLN A 6 -24.48 -20.08 -8.68
N GLN A 7 -24.99 -19.69 -9.85
CA GLN A 7 -24.47 -20.19 -11.14
C GLN A 7 -23.02 -19.79 -11.36
N LYS A 8 -22.66 -18.52 -11.10
CA LYS A 8 -21.26 -18.05 -11.21
C LYS A 8 -20.30 -18.85 -10.31
N ILE A 9 -20.72 -19.15 -9.08
CA ILE A 9 -19.94 -19.98 -8.15
C ILE A 9 -19.77 -21.40 -8.71
N ALA A 10 -20.86 -22.02 -9.20
CA ALA A 10 -20.81 -23.36 -9.77
C ALA A 10 -19.92 -23.43 -11.03
N ASP A 11 -20.02 -22.45 -11.93
CA ASP A 11 -19.22 -22.34 -13.15
C ASP A 11 -17.73 -22.21 -12.81
N PHE A 12 -17.40 -21.34 -11.85
CA PHE A 12 -16.03 -21.17 -11.38
C PHE A 12 -15.47 -22.46 -10.75
N LEU A 13 -16.18 -23.08 -9.80
CA LEU A 13 -15.68 -24.28 -9.12
C LEU A 13 -15.52 -25.46 -10.10
N THR A 14 -16.44 -25.59 -11.05
CA THR A 14 -16.34 -26.60 -12.12
C THR A 14 -15.12 -26.35 -13.01
N TRP A 15 -14.91 -25.10 -13.43
CA TRP A 15 -13.74 -24.72 -14.21
C TRP A 15 -12.43 -24.90 -13.44
N PHE A 16 -12.40 -24.47 -12.18
CA PHE A 16 -11.22 -24.49 -11.33
C PHE A 16 -10.76 -25.93 -11.08
N THR A 17 -11.67 -26.80 -10.66
CA THR A 17 -11.36 -28.22 -10.40
C THR A 17 -11.02 -29.00 -11.67
N LYS A 18 -11.72 -28.75 -12.78
CA LYS A 18 -11.41 -29.35 -14.09
C LYS A 18 -9.98 -29.04 -14.55
N ASN A 19 -9.44 -27.88 -14.18
CA ASN A 19 -8.09 -27.46 -14.53
C ASN A 19 -7.07 -27.75 -13.41
N GLY A 20 -7.38 -28.67 -12.49
CA GLY A 20 -6.46 -29.17 -11.47
C GLY A 20 -6.47 -28.39 -10.15
N GLY A 21 -7.33 -27.38 -10.01
CA GLY A 21 -7.49 -26.66 -8.75
C GLY A 21 -8.11 -27.53 -7.66
N THR A 22 -7.57 -27.42 -6.45
CA THR A 22 -8.09 -28.14 -5.28
C THR A 22 -8.95 -27.20 -4.45
N TRP A 23 -10.16 -27.67 -4.09
CA TRP A 23 -11.08 -26.98 -3.20
C TRP A 23 -11.60 -27.96 -2.16
N SER A 24 -11.33 -27.71 -0.88
CA SER A 24 -11.71 -28.63 0.20
C SER A 24 -13.23 -28.66 0.42
N ASP A 25 -13.79 -29.85 0.65
CA ASP A 25 -15.21 -30.02 1.02
C ASP A 25 -15.57 -29.36 2.37
N SER A 26 -14.56 -29.04 3.19
CA SER A 26 -14.72 -28.34 4.48
C SER A 26 -14.92 -26.83 4.33
N ILE A 27 -14.93 -26.31 3.09
CA ILE A 27 -15.19 -24.90 2.79
C ILE A 27 -16.15 -24.75 1.60
N ARG A 28 -16.87 -23.63 1.55
CA ARG A 28 -17.67 -23.24 0.39
C ARG A 28 -17.51 -21.77 0.07
N LEU A 29 -17.61 -21.44 -1.20
CA LEU A 29 -17.72 -20.06 -1.67
C LEU A 29 -19.16 -19.59 -1.48
N GLN A 30 -19.35 -18.38 -0.99
CA GLN A 30 -20.67 -17.75 -0.84
C GLN A 30 -20.62 -16.26 -1.14
N HIS A 31 -21.78 -15.62 -1.22
CA HIS A 31 -21.90 -14.18 -1.47
C HIS A 31 -22.88 -13.52 -0.50
N ASP A 32 -22.47 -12.40 0.09
CA ASP A 32 -23.35 -11.46 0.81
C ASP A 32 -22.98 -10.00 0.52
N GLU A 33 -23.79 -9.05 0.99
CA GLU A 33 -23.59 -7.62 0.75
C GLU A 33 -22.40 -7.03 1.51
N LYS A 34 -21.93 -7.69 2.58
CA LYS A 34 -20.88 -7.18 3.46
C LYS A 34 -19.49 -7.51 2.91
N PHE A 35 -19.32 -8.72 2.41
CA PHE A 35 -18.03 -9.28 2.03
C PHE A 35 -17.93 -9.60 0.53
N GLY A 36 -19.03 -9.47 -0.23
CA GLY A 36 -19.10 -9.97 -1.59
C GLY A 36 -18.86 -11.49 -1.62
N TYR A 37 -18.15 -11.97 -2.64
CA TYR A 37 -17.72 -13.37 -2.69
C TYR A 37 -16.65 -13.65 -1.65
N HIS A 38 -16.90 -14.62 -0.77
CA HIS A 38 -15.98 -15.00 0.30
C HIS A 38 -16.15 -16.46 0.72
N VAL A 39 -15.17 -16.98 1.44
CA VAL A 39 -15.09 -18.41 1.81
C VAL A 39 -15.53 -18.63 3.25
N VAL A 40 -16.40 -19.62 3.46
CA VAL A 40 -16.82 -20.05 4.80
C VAL A 40 -16.60 -21.54 5.01
N ALA A 41 -16.36 -21.93 6.25
CA ALA A 41 -16.27 -23.32 6.65
C ALA A 41 -17.66 -23.99 6.56
N THR A 42 -17.73 -25.19 5.97
CA THR A 42 -18.96 -26.02 5.94
C THR A 42 -19.04 -26.94 7.15
N THR A 43 -17.88 -27.31 7.69
CA THR A 43 -17.68 -28.15 8.87
C THR A 43 -16.73 -27.45 9.83
N ASP A 44 -16.56 -28.01 11.03
CA ASP A 44 -15.54 -27.52 11.95
C ASP A 44 -14.14 -27.82 11.39
N ILE A 45 -13.34 -26.78 11.17
CA ILE A 45 -11.93 -26.87 10.78
C ILE A 45 -11.10 -26.86 12.07
N PRO A 46 -10.28 -27.89 12.35
CA PRO A 46 -9.49 -27.94 13.57
C PRO A 46 -8.36 -26.91 13.57
N HIS A 47 -7.97 -26.46 14.76
CA HIS A 47 -6.72 -25.72 14.96
C HIS A 47 -5.52 -26.64 14.75
N THR A 48 -4.46 -26.15 14.11
CA THR A 48 -3.23 -26.92 13.91
C THR A 48 -1.99 -26.05 14.06
N ASN A 49 -1.04 -26.54 14.84
CA ASN A 49 0.30 -25.95 14.95
C ASN A 49 1.29 -26.56 13.94
N ASN A 50 0.92 -27.70 13.34
CA ASN A 50 1.73 -28.41 12.36
C ASN A 50 1.44 -27.92 10.95
N ASP A 51 2.37 -28.18 10.03
CA ASP A 51 2.12 -27.95 8.61
C ASP A 51 0.95 -28.81 8.14
N VAL A 52 0.07 -28.18 7.36
CA VAL A 52 -1.16 -28.81 6.89
C VAL A 52 -0.84 -29.63 5.65
N GLU A 53 -1.03 -30.96 5.73
CA GLU A 53 -0.75 -31.86 4.61
C GLU A 53 -1.60 -31.56 3.38
N GLN A 54 -2.86 -31.14 3.57
CA GLN A 54 -3.74 -30.74 2.48
C GLN A 54 -4.25 -29.31 2.64
N PRO A 55 -3.94 -28.41 1.68
CA PRO A 55 -4.44 -27.05 1.73
C PRO A 55 -5.97 -27.02 1.55
N LEU A 56 -6.59 -25.98 2.11
CA LEU A 56 -8.02 -25.72 1.93
C LEU A 56 -8.33 -25.35 0.47
N ILE A 57 -7.42 -24.60 -0.16
CA ILE A 57 -7.48 -24.21 -1.57
C ILE A 57 -6.08 -24.38 -2.17
N ALA A 58 -5.96 -25.02 -3.34
CA ALA A 58 -4.71 -25.04 -4.11
C ALA A 58 -4.95 -24.55 -5.54
N CYS A 59 -4.21 -23.52 -5.94
CA CYS A 59 -4.21 -22.96 -7.27
C CYS A 59 -3.00 -23.50 -8.07
N PRO A 60 -3.22 -24.28 -9.14
CA PRO A 60 -2.15 -24.79 -9.99
C PRO A 60 -1.42 -23.65 -10.68
N PHE A 61 -0.11 -23.80 -10.91
CA PHE A 61 0.69 -22.80 -11.62
C PHE A 61 0.10 -22.44 -12.99
N GLY A 62 -0.50 -23.41 -13.69
CA GLY A 62 -1.17 -23.17 -14.98
C GLY A 62 -2.43 -22.30 -14.92
N LEU A 63 -3.04 -22.11 -13.74
CA LEU A 63 -4.17 -21.21 -13.52
C LEU A 63 -3.75 -19.86 -12.92
N THR A 64 -2.46 -19.66 -12.64
CA THR A 64 -1.97 -18.38 -12.11
C THR A 64 -1.89 -17.35 -13.23
N ILE A 65 -2.44 -16.15 -12.99
CA ILE A 65 -2.37 -15.06 -13.97
C ILE A 65 -1.06 -14.32 -13.71
N THR A 66 -0.07 -14.64 -14.52
CA THR A 66 1.30 -14.11 -14.45
C THR A 66 1.63 -13.24 -15.65
N GLN A 67 2.69 -12.43 -15.55
CA GLN A 67 3.18 -11.65 -16.68
C GLN A 67 3.51 -12.52 -17.91
N PRO A 68 4.23 -13.67 -17.79
CA PRO A 68 4.56 -14.47 -18.96
C PRO A 68 3.33 -15.05 -19.66
N LEU A 69 2.35 -15.53 -18.86
CA LEU A 69 1.06 -16.00 -19.38
C LEU A 69 0.35 -14.87 -20.14
N ALA A 70 0.20 -13.70 -19.50
CA ALA A 70 -0.52 -12.57 -20.04
C ALA A 70 0.11 -12.05 -21.33
N LYS A 71 1.44 -11.89 -21.36
CA LYS A 71 2.19 -11.45 -22.54
C LYS A 71 2.08 -12.46 -23.67
N SER A 72 2.30 -13.75 -23.40
CA SER A 72 2.19 -14.81 -24.41
C SER A 72 0.78 -14.84 -25.01
N PHE A 73 -0.26 -14.78 -24.16
CA PHE A 73 -1.64 -14.74 -24.59
C PHE A 73 -1.92 -13.56 -25.53
N VAL A 74 -1.59 -12.33 -25.09
CA VAL A 74 -1.85 -11.12 -25.87
C VAL A 74 -1.09 -11.13 -27.20
N LEU A 75 0.16 -11.56 -27.22
CA LEU A 75 0.95 -11.62 -28.45
C LEU A 75 0.42 -12.69 -29.42
N SER A 76 0.05 -13.87 -28.91
CA SER A 76 -0.52 -14.94 -29.74
C SER A 76 -1.88 -14.55 -30.33
N ALA A 77 -2.71 -13.83 -29.55
CA ALA A 77 -4.01 -13.33 -29.98
C ALA A 77 -3.93 -12.24 -31.07
N ARG A 78 -2.76 -11.59 -31.23
CA ARG A 78 -2.54 -10.60 -32.31
C ARG A 78 -2.20 -11.25 -33.64
N SER A 79 -1.54 -12.41 -33.62
CA SER A 79 -1.06 -13.11 -34.81
C SER A 79 -2.13 -14.07 -35.33
N SER A 80 -2.51 -13.94 -36.61
CA SER A 80 -3.29 -14.98 -37.28
C SER A 80 -2.46 -16.27 -37.32
N GLN A 81 -3.10 -17.42 -37.14
CA GLN A 81 -2.45 -18.73 -37.11
C GLN A 81 -1.46 -18.95 -38.27
N THR A 82 -0.17 -18.80 -37.99
CA THR A 82 0.86 -19.74 -38.44
C THR A 82 1.88 -19.84 -37.32
N ARG A 83 2.02 -21.03 -36.72
CA ARG A 83 3.16 -21.34 -35.84
C ARG A 83 4.44 -20.98 -36.58
N PRO A 84 5.43 -20.32 -35.95
CA PRO A 84 6.79 -20.42 -36.47
C PRO A 84 7.18 -21.90 -36.40
N ARG A 85 7.61 -22.48 -37.52
CA ARG A 85 8.29 -23.77 -37.50
C ARG A 85 9.57 -23.61 -36.67
N GLU A 86 9.91 -24.61 -35.87
CA GLU A 86 11.08 -24.66 -34.96
C GLU A 86 12.46 -24.62 -35.67
N GLU A 87 12.57 -24.09 -36.89
CA GLU A 87 13.80 -24.13 -37.71
C GLU A 87 14.45 -22.75 -37.97
N GLU A 88 13.99 -21.65 -37.35
CA GLU A 88 14.72 -20.37 -37.40
C GLU A 88 15.35 -20.02 -36.04
N ILE A 89 16.16 -20.95 -35.54
CA ILE A 89 17.31 -20.62 -34.70
C ILE A 89 18.55 -20.99 -35.50
N GLU A 90 18.89 -20.18 -36.50
CA GLU A 90 20.29 -20.08 -36.91
C GLU A 90 20.64 -18.64 -37.30
N VAL A 91 21.56 -18.10 -36.52
CA VAL A 91 22.18 -16.80 -36.65
C VAL A 91 22.87 -16.71 -38.01
N LYS A 92 22.45 -15.75 -38.86
CA LYS A 92 23.34 -14.96 -39.73
C LYS A 92 22.58 -13.92 -40.55
N GLY A 93 23.09 -12.69 -40.52
CA GLY A 93 22.90 -11.73 -41.62
C GLY A 93 22.17 -10.46 -41.24
N ASN A 94 22.92 -9.37 -41.20
CA ASN A 94 22.47 -7.98 -41.11
C ASN A 94 21.20 -7.69 -41.93
N VAL A 95 20.06 -7.70 -41.27
CA VAL A 95 18.89 -6.91 -41.65
C VAL A 95 18.42 -6.25 -40.38
N LYS A 96 18.44 -4.90 -40.35
CA LYS A 96 17.84 -4.12 -39.26
C LYS A 96 16.33 -4.38 -39.29
N ALA A 97 15.90 -5.41 -38.57
CA ALA A 97 14.52 -5.57 -38.17
C ALA A 97 14.14 -4.38 -37.28
N ASP A 98 12.98 -3.82 -37.55
CA ASP A 98 12.40 -2.66 -36.89
C ASP A 98 12.17 -2.95 -35.40
N LYS A 99 13.19 -2.65 -34.56
CA LYS A 99 13.19 -2.81 -33.10
C LYS A 99 12.43 -1.67 -32.40
N GLY A 100 11.27 -1.28 -32.91
CA GLY A 100 10.61 -0.03 -32.54
C GLY A 100 9.30 -0.11 -31.73
N GLU A 101 8.54 -1.21 -31.77
CA GLU A 101 7.12 -1.14 -31.33
C GLU A 101 6.63 -2.24 -30.37
N ALA A 102 7.50 -3.17 -29.95
CA ALA A 102 7.15 -4.25 -29.00
C ALA A 102 7.72 -4.05 -27.58
N SER A 103 8.39 -2.94 -27.29
CA SER A 103 8.91 -2.58 -25.97
C SER A 103 8.16 -1.34 -25.48
N ASN A 104 7.41 -1.34 -24.39
CA ASN A 104 7.96 -1.56 -23.05
C ASN A 104 6.81 -1.68 -22.01
N LEU A 105 5.83 -2.58 -22.20
CA LEU A 105 4.83 -2.79 -21.15
C LEU A 105 5.47 -3.51 -19.96
N ASN A 106 5.29 -2.97 -18.76
CA ASN A 106 5.73 -3.61 -17.52
C ASN A 106 4.85 -4.82 -17.16
N GLU A 107 5.21 -5.53 -16.11
CA GLU A 107 4.57 -6.78 -15.68
C GLU A 107 3.09 -6.58 -15.39
N ARG A 108 2.74 -5.53 -14.64
CA ARG A 108 1.35 -5.19 -14.32
C ARG A 108 0.56 -4.86 -15.59
N GLN A 109 1.13 -4.09 -16.50
CA GLN A 109 0.44 -3.66 -17.71
C GLN A 109 0.09 -4.84 -18.61
N TRP A 110 0.94 -5.87 -18.70
CA TRP A 110 0.58 -7.11 -19.41
C TRP A 110 -0.62 -7.82 -18.78
N ILE A 111 -0.60 -7.98 -17.45
CA ILE A 111 -1.71 -8.59 -16.71
C ILE A 111 -2.99 -7.75 -16.87
N ALA A 112 -2.89 -6.42 -16.80
CA ALA A 112 -4.03 -5.52 -16.99
C ALA A 112 -4.63 -5.66 -18.39
N SER A 113 -3.79 -5.68 -19.44
CA SER A 113 -4.23 -5.93 -20.82
C SER A 113 -4.93 -7.27 -20.98
N TYR A 114 -4.40 -8.33 -20.36
CA TYR A 114 -5.01 -9.65 -20.34
C TYR A 114 -6.41 -9.63 -19.71
N LEU A 115 -6.55 -8.98 -18.55
CA LEU A 115 -7.83 -8.84 -17.87
C LEU A 115 -8.82 -7.97 -18.65
N VAL A 116 -8.36 -6.91 -19.32
CA VAL A 116 -9.23 -6.07 -20.17
C VAL A 116 -9.86 -6.90 -21.29
N LEU A 117 -9.09 -7.79 -21.94
CA LEU A 117 -9.66 -8.69 -22.96
C LEU A 117 -10.74 -9.62 -22.37
N HIS A 118 -10.54 -10.10 -21.13
CA HIS A 118 -11.55 -10.89 -20.42
C HIS A 118 -12.79 -10.07 -20.05
N LEU A 119 -12.61 -8.80 -19.66
CA LEU A 119 -13.71 -7.87 -19.37
C LEU A 119 -14.51 -7.54 -20.64
N ILE A 120 -13.85 -7.36 -21.79
CA ILE A 120 -14.54 -7.20 -23.08
C ILE A 120 -15.38 -8.45 -23.38
N GLY A 121 -14.85 -9.65 -23.15
CA GLY A 121 -15.60 -10.89 -23.35
C GLY A 121 -16.77 -11.07 -22.39
N LYS A 122 -16.61 -10.64 -21.13
CA LYS A 122 -17.65 -10.65 -20.10
C LYS A 122 -18.82 -9.76 -20.48
N ASP A 123 -18.55 -8.57 -21.02
CA ASP A 123 -19.58 -7.58 -21.33
C ASP A 123 -20.16 -7.76 -22.75
N GLU A 124 -19.30 -8.03 -23.73
CA GLU A 124 -19.60 -7.94 -25.16
C GLU A 124 -18.87 -9.01 -25.98
N VAL A 125 -19.08 -10.29 -25.66
CA VAL A 125 -18.44 -11.45 -26.32
C VAL A 125 -18.46 -11.40 -27.86
N ARG A 126 -19.49 -10.80 -28.46
CA ARG A 126 -19.65 -10.61 -29.92
C ARG A 126 -18.55 -9.78 -30.58
N LEU A 127 -17.85 -8.94 -29.81
CA LEU A 127 -16.77 -8.09 -30.33
C LEU A 127 -15.47 -8.89 -30.48
N LEU A 128 -15.32 -9.99 -29.75
CA LEU A 128 -14.09 -10.78 -29.78
C LEU A 128 -13.95 -11.53 -31.10
N PRO A 129 -12.71 -11.68 -31.60
CA PRO A 129 -12.43 -12.62 -32.67
C PRO A 129 -12.93 -14.02 -32.28
N SER A 130 -13.56 -14.74 -33.21
CA SER A 130 -14.11 -16.08 -32.96
C SER A 130 -13.04 -17.12 -32.59
N THR A 131 -11.79 -16.85 -32.94
CA THR A 131 -10.60 -17.65 -32.62
C THR A 131 -10.10 -17.42 -31.18
N LEU A 132 -10.50 -16.32 -30.54
CA LEU A 132 -9.96 -15.92 -29.24
C LEU A 132 -10.71 -16.62 -28.11
N GLN A 133 -10.00 -17.50 -27.40
CA GLN A 133 -10.50 -18.15 -26.19
C GLN A 133 -10.08 -17.38 -24.94
N LEU A 134 -10.99 -17.24 -23.98
CA LEU A 134 -10.73 -16.54 -22.71
C LEU A 134 -10.69 -17.55 -21.55
N PRO A 135 -9.52 -18.17 -21.27
CA PRO A 135 -9.45 -19.32 -20.38
C PRO A 135 -9.80 -18.98 -18.93
N HIS A 136 -9.61 -17.73 -18.48
CA HIS A 136 -9.92 -17.29 -17.11
C HIS A 136 -11.29 -16.61 -17.00
N LEU A 137 -12.15 -16.68 -18.02
CA LEU A 137 -13.46 -16.00 -18.00
C LEU A 137 -14.36 -16.44 -16.82
N PRO A 138 -14.43 -17.74 -16.43
CA PRO A 138 -15.21 -18.14 -15.25
C PRO A 138 -14.75 -17.47 -13.95
N TYR A 139 -13.44 -17.27 -13.79
CA TYR A 139 -12.86 -16.53 -12.66
C TYR A 139 -13.16 -15.03 -12.74
N VAL A 140 -12.96 -14.39 -13.90
CA VAL A 140 -13.27 -12.95 -14.09
C VAL A 140 -14.77 -12.65 -13.93
N ASN A 141 -15.64 -13.62 -14.18
CA ASN A 141 -17.08 -13.50 -13.95
C ASN A 141 -17.48 -13.43 -12.47
N LEU A 142 -16.65 -13.99 -11.57
CA LEU A 142 -16.81 -13.84 -10.12
C LEU A 142 -16.31 -12.49 -9.60
N LEU A 143 -15.38 -11.84 -10.29
CA LEU A 143 -14.83 -10.57 -9.84
C LEU A 143 -15.92 -9.47 -9.80
N PRO A 144 -15.91 -8.61 -8.76
CA PRO A 144 -16.92 -7.59 -8.51
C PRO A 144 -16.99 -6.56 -9.65
N ALA A 145 -18.19 -6.10 -9.98
CA ALA A 145 -18.37 -5.03 -10.96
C ALA A 145 -17.80 -3.70 -10.44
N ALA A 146 -17.50 -2.76 -11.34
CA ALA A 146 -16.98 -1.44 -10.99
C ALA A 146 -17.86 -0.70 -9.95
N SER A 147 -19.18 -0.83 -10.04
CA SER A 147 -20.13 -0.21 -9.09
C SER A 147 -20.09 -0.82 -7.68
N GLU A 148 -19.54 -2.03 -7.55
CA GLU A 148 -19.37 -2.72 -6.27
C GLU A 148 -17.99 -2.41 -5.65
N MET A 149 -17.07 -1.81 -6.42
CA MET A 149 -15.75 -1.45 -5.93
C MET A 149 -15.80 -0.20 -5.07
N THR A 150 -14.99 -0.21 -4.02
CA THR A 150 -14.91 0.83 -2.99
C THR A 150 -13.51 1.43 -2.88
N THR A 151 -12.67 1.22 -3.89
CA THR A 151 -11.38 1.90 -4.00
C THR A 151 -11.59 3.34 -4.48
N PRO A 152 -10.81 4.32 -3.98
CA PRO A 152 -11.01 5.74 -4.31
C PRO A 152 -10.94 6.12 -5.79
N LEU A 153 -10.26 5.32 -6.61
CA LEU A 153 -10.19 5.48 -8.07
C LEU A 153 -11.55 5.23 -8.76
N LEU A 154 -12.41 4.43 -8.14
CA LEU A 154 -13.75 4.06 -8.64
C LEU A 154 -14.87 4.76 -7.85
N PHE A 155 -14.54 5.77 -7.04
CA PHE A 155 -15.52 6.59 -6.36
C PHE A 155 -16.37 7.39 -7.34
N THR A 156 -17.62 7.61 -6.96
CA THR A 156 -18.44 8.64 -7.61
C THR A 156 -17.83 10.02 -7.37
N PRO A 157 -18.18 11.05 -8.17
CA PRO A 157 -17.73 12.43 -7.90
C PRO A 157 -18.05 12.90 -6.47
N GLN A 158 -19.22 12.53 -5.93
CA GLN A 158 -19.65 12.87 -4.58
C GLN A 158 -18.81 12.15 -3.51
N GLU A 159 -18.50 10.87 -3.73
CA GLU A 159 -17.63 10.09 -2.85
C GLU A 159 -16.20 10.63 -2.88
N ARG A 160 -15.73 11.11 -4.03
CA ARG A 160 -14.39 11.68 -4.17
C ARG A 160 -14.19 12.91 -3.29
N GLU A 161 -15.22 13.71 -3.11
CA GLU A 161 -15.15 14.87 -2.22
C GLU A 161 -14.94 14.49 -0.74
N LEU A 162 -15.19 13.23 -0.33
CA LEU A 162 -14.98 12.77 1.05
C LEU A 162 -13.49 12.73 1.42
N ILE A 163 -12.61 12.46 0.46
CA ILE A 163 -11.17 12.41 0.70
C ILE A 163 -10.47 13.73 0.36
N SER A 164 -11.20 14.73 -0.13
CA SER A 164 -10.63 15.96 -0.68
C SER A 164 -9.64 16.66 0.27
N GLY A 165 -8.47 17.00 -0.29
CA GLY A 165 -7.39 17.67 0.42
C GLY A 165 -6.66 16.81 1.46
N SER A 166 -6.81 15.48 1.41
CA SER A 166 -6.01 14.52 2.17
C SER A 166 -4.81 14.01 1.36
N ASN A 167 -3.88 13.34 2.02
CA ASN A 167 -2.76 12.65 1.35
C ASN A 167 -3.27 11.65 0.31
N LEU A 168 -4.26 10.83 0.69
CA LEU A 168 -4.98 9.92 -0.21
C LEU A 168 -5.58 10.61 -1.46
N ASP A 169 -6.09 11.84 -1.35
CA ASP A 169 -6.60 12.57 -2.52
C ASP A 169 -5.51 12.81 -3.57
N HIS A 170 -4.37 13.33 -3.12
CA HIS A 170 -3.21 13.53 -3.98
C HIS A 170 -2.70 12.22 -4.58
N ALA A 171 -2.55 11.18 -3.75
CA ALA A 171 -2.10 9.87 -4.18
C ALA A 171 -3.01 9.28 -5.27
N VAL A 172 -4.33 9.44 -5.13
CA VAL A 172 -5.25 8.94 -6.15
C VAL A 172 -5.18 9.77 -7.42
N SER A 173 -5.09 11.11 -7.33
CA SER A 173 -4.97 11.95 -8.53
C SER A 173 -3.71 11.64 -9.33
N ASP A 174 -2.59 11.39 -8.65
CA ASP A 174 -1.33 11.04 -9.31
C ASP A 174 -1.41 9.63 -9.92
N ARG A 175 -2.01 8.67 -9.20
CA ARG A 175 -2.22 7.31 -9.72
C ARG A 175 -3.14 7.30 -10.94
N GLU A 176 -4.21 8.09 -10.95
CA GLU A 176 -5.11 8.20 -12.09
C GLU A 176 -4.40 8.74 -13.33
N LYS A 177 -3.63 9.84 -13.18
CA LYS A 177 -2.84 10.40 -14.29
C LYS A 177 -1.85 9.38 -14.86
N LEU A 178 -1.12 8.69 -13.97
CA LEU A 178 -0.18 7.65 -14.36
C LEU A 178 -0.90 6.55 -15.14
N TRP A 179 -1.94 5.95 -14.57
CA TRP A 179 -2.65 4.84 -15.20
C TRP A 179 -3.33 5.23 -16.51
N ARG A 180 -3.78 6.48 -16.67
CA ARG A 180 -4.30 6.99 -17.95
C ARG A 180 -3.23 7.00 -19.04
N ALA A 181 -2.03 7.48 -18.72
CA ALA A 181 -0.92 7.46 -19.67
C ALA A 181 -0.53 6.02 -20.05
N GLU A 182 -0.50 5.11 -19.07
CA GLU A 182 -0.22 3.69 -19.31
C GLU A 182 -1.29 3.00 -20.15
N TRP A 183 -2.57 3.32 -19.90
CA TRP A 183 -3.68 2.78 -20.69
C TRP A 183 -3.55 3.14 -22.16
N GLU A 184 -3.27 4.42 -22.47
CA GLU A 184 -3.10 4.86 -23.85
C GLU A 184 -1.92 4.15 -24.52
N ALA A 185 -0.80 3.99 -23.81
CA ALA A 185 0.36 3.25 -24.30
C ALA A 185 0.02 1.76 -24.54
N ALA A 186 -0.64 1.10 -23.58
CA ALA A 186 -1.04 -0.30 -23.69
C ALA A 186 -2.04 -0.52 -24.82
N LYS A 187 -3.00 0.38 -24.99
CA LYS A 187 -3.98 0.36 -26.08
C LYS A 187 -3.31 0.36 -27.45
N VAL A 188 -2.25 1.15 -27.63
CA VAL A 188 -1.44 1.16 -28.87
C VAL A 188 -0.71 -0.17 -29.09
N VAL A 189 -0.13 -0.75 -28.04
CA VAL A 189 0.64 -2.01 -28.14
C VAL A 189 -0.26 -3.23 -28.38
N VAL A 190 -1.40 -3.28 -27.71
CA VAL A 190 -2.27 -4.47 -27.64
C VAL A 190 -3.25 -4.54 -28.80
N CYS A 191 -3.88 -3.44 -29.18
CA CYS A 191 -4.93 -3.42 -30.21
C CYS A 191 -4.32 -3.34 -31.63
N LYS A 192 -3.55 -4.37 -31.99
CA LYS A 192 -2.94 -4.58 -33.32
C LYS A 192 -3.37 -5.94 -33.89
N GLY A 193 -3.25 -6.11 -35.21
CA GLY A 193 -3.59 -7.38 -35.88
C GLY A 193 -5.06 -7.75 -35.66
N GLU A 194 -5.33 -9.01 -35.30
CA GLU A 194 -6.71 -9.50 -35.03
C GLU A 194 -7.39 -8.77 -33.86
N LEU A 195 -6.63 -8.20 -32.92
CA LEU A 195 -7.17 -7.41 -31.81
C LEU A 195 -7.44 -5.95 -32.17
N GLY A 196 -7.14 -5.52 -33.40
CA GLY A 196 -7.32 -4.13 -33.84
C GLY A 196 -8.77 -3.65 -33.74
N SER A 197 -9.75 -4.54 -33.97
CA SER A 197 -11.18 -4.25 -33.84
C SER A 197 -11.60 -3.95 -32.41
N LEU A 198 -10.84 -4.40 -31.41
CA LEU A 198 -11.14 -4.20 -29.99
C LEU A 198 -10.69 -2.84 -29.46
N ARG A 199 -10.08 -1.99 -30.30
CA ARG A 199 -9.49 -0.72 -29.84
C ARG A 199 -10.48 0.16 -29.07
N GLU A 200 -11.70 0.32 -29.55
CA GLU A 200 -12.70 1.12 -28.81
C GLU A 200 -13.21 0.43 -27.54
N ALA A 201 -13.31 -0.90 -27.56
CA ALA A 201 -13.73 -1.68 -26.40
C ALA A 201 -12.64 -1.76 -25.31
N PHE A 202 -11.37 -1.54 -25.65
CA PHE A 202 -10.24 -1.37 -24.73
C PHE A 202 -10.31 0.01 -24.05
N SER A 203 -11.35 0.20 -23.24
CA SER A 203 -11.70 1.48 -22.62
C SER A 203 -10.95 1.74 -21.31
N TRP A 204 -10.93 3.02 -20.91
CA TRP A 204 -10.39 3.46 -19.64
C TRP A 204 -11.05 2.74 -18.45
N ASP A 205 -12.37 2.58 -18.45
CA ASP A 205 -13.09 1.97 -17.32
C ASP A 205 -12.71 0.50 -17.12
N ARG A 206 -12.51 -0.25 -18.21
CA ARG A 206 -12.04 -1.64 -18.14
C ARG A 206 -10.58 -1.73 -17.70
N TRP A 207 -9.74 -0.80 -18.16
CA TRP A 207 -8.35 -0.69 -17.71
C TRP A 207 -8.25 -0.38 -16.21
N LEU A 208 -9.04 0.60 -15.74
CA LEU A 208 -9.12 1.00 -14.35
C LEU A 208 -9.58 -0.17 -13.46
N LEU A 209 -10.63 -0.88 -13.87
CA LEU A 209 -11.15 -2.03 -13.16
C LEU A 209 -10.14 -3.19 -13.13
N ALA A 210 -9.49 -3.49 -14.26
CA ALA A 210 -8.45 -4.50 -14.33
C ALA A 210 -7.28 -4.20 -13.38
N ASN A 211 -6.78 -2.97 -13.36
CA ASN A 211 -5.71 -2.57 -12.44
C ASN A 211 -6.16 -2.61 -10.98
N THR A 212 -7.42 -2.26 -10.71
CA THR A 212 -7.98 -2.37 -9.36
C THR A 212 -8.04 -3.83 -8.90
N TYR A 213 -8.36 -4.79 -9.78
CA TYR A 213 -8.25 -6.21 -9.43
C TYR A 213 -6.83 -6.61 -9.10
N ILE A 214 -5.84 -6.17 -9.88
CA ILE A 214 -4.44 -6.49 -9.63
C ILE A 214 -4.01 -5.96 -8.27
N THR A 215 -4.20 -4.67 -7.98
CA THR A 215 -3.77 -4.07 -6.71
C THR A 215 -4.48 -4.66 -5.49
N SER A 216 -5.74 -5.10 -5.63
CA SER A 216 -6.52 -5.65 -4.53
C SER A 216 -6.33 -7.16 -4.31
N ARG A 217 -5.72 -7.89 -5.26
CA ARG A 217 -5.71 -9.38 -5.25
C ARG A 217 -4.35 -10.01 -5.57
N SER A 218 -3.32 -9.23 -5.85
CA SER A 218 -2.02 -9.77 -6.23
C SER A 218 -1.25 -10.43 -5.07
N PHE A 219 -0.52 -11.48 -5.42
CA PHE A 219 0.46 -12.18 -4.60
C PHE A 219 1.84 -12.04 -5.23
N PRO A 220 2.95 -12.10 -4.46
CA PRO A 220 4.29 -12.05 -5.02
C PRO A 220 4.61 -13.31 -5.82
N SER A 221 5.18 -13.16 -7.02
CA SER A 221 5.57 -14.27 -7.90
C SER A 221 6.63 -15.20 -7.30
N SER A 222 7.32 -14.78 -6.24
CA SER A 222 8.23 -15.64 -5.46
C SER A 222 7.54 -16.87 -4.86
N LEU A 223 6.21 -16.85 -4.68
CA LEU A 223 5.43 -18.04 -4.30
C LEU A 223 5.48 -19.15 -5.35
N LEU A 224 5.83 -18.87 -6.61
CA LEU A 224 6.04 -19.88 -7.64
C LEU A 224 7.43 -20.53 -7.58
N GLN A 225 8.38 -19.89 -6.90
CA GLN A 225 9.80 -20.28 -6.85
C GLN A 225 10.20 -20.89 -5.50
N LEU A 226 9.25 -21.30 -4.66
CA LEU A 226 9.53 -21.76 -3.29
C LEU A 226 10.17 -23.17 -3.28
N ASP A 227 11.40 -23.29 -3.77
CA ASP A 227 12.27 -24.41 -3.43
C ASP A 227 12.76 -24.20 -1.99
N SER A 228 12.04 -24.77 -1.03
CA SER A 228 12.53 -25.13 0.32
C SER A 228 13.71 -24.31 0.87
N ARG A 229 13.46 -23.08 1.36
CA ARG A 229 13.97 -22.51 2.62
C ARG A 229 13.66 -21.00 2.70
N THR A 230 13.00 -20.62 3.80
CA THR A 230 12.91 -19.28 4.39
C THR A 230 12.33 -18.14 3.55
N PHE A 231 11.14 -17.68 3.92
CA PHE A 231 10.69 -16.30 3.67
C PHE A 231 11.70 -15.33 4.31
N PRO A 232 12.23 -14.32 3.60
CA PRO A 232 12.51 -13.06 4.26
C PRO A 232 11.15 -12.48 4.62
N SER A 233 10.81 -12.51 5.91
CA SER A 233 9.65 -11.80 6.43
C SER A 233 9.78 -10.33 6.05
N GLY A 234 9.12 -9.88 4.97
CA GLY A 234 9.11 -8.47 4.56
C GLY A 234 9.21 -8.16 3.07
N SER A 235 9.52 -9.10 2.17
CA SER A 235 9.54 -8.80 0.73
C SER A 235 8.14 -8.96 0.12
N GLN A 236 7.29 -7.94 0.32
CA GLN A 236 6.08 -7.76 -0.49
C GLN A 236 6.46 -7.31 -1.91
N PRO A 237 5.61 -7.56 -2.93
CA PRO A 237 5.72 -6.80 -4.17
C PRO A 237 5.63 -5.33 -3.77
N THR A 238 6.70 -4.58 -3.99
CA THR A 238 6.70 -3.17 -3.68
C THR A 238 5.66 -2.49 -4.57
N ASP A 239 4.83 -1.62 -4.00
CA ASP A 239 4.00 -0.66 -4.75
C ASP A 239 4.85 0.34 -5.58
N THR A 240 6.16 0.12 -5.64
CA THR A 240 7.03 0.85 -6.54
C THR A 240 6.72 0.40 -7.95
N ASP A 241 6.30 1.35 -8.79
CA ASP A 241 6.29 1.31 -10.24
C ASP A 241 7.73 1.13 -10.82
N GLY A 242 8.50 0.20 -10.24
CA GLY A 242 9.92 0.01 -10.42
C GLY A 242 10.21 -1.11 -11.42
N ASN A 243 10.72 -0.68 -12.56
CA ASN A 243 11.26 -1.46 -13.66
C ASN A 243 12.50 -2.27 -13.22
N SER A 244 12.32 -3.34 -12.45
CA SER A 244 13.40 -4.29 -12.13
C SER A 244 13.12 -5.63 -12.81
N ASP A 245 13.85 -5.91 -13.89
CA ASP A 245 13.78 -7.18 -14.67
C ASP A 245 14.11 -8.45 -13.83
N ASP A 246 14.56 -8.32 -12.58
CA ASP A 246 15.04 -9.42 -11.73
C ASP A 246 14.31 -9.56 -10.36
N GLY A 247 13.23 -8.82 -10.10
CA GLY A 247 12.48 -8.84 -8.82
C GLY A 247 11.16 -9.64 -8.86
N PRO A 248 10.62 -10.09 -7.70
CA PRO A 248 9.28 -10.69 -7.67
C PRO A 248 8.21 -9.66 -8.06
N TYR A 249 7.36 -10.01 -9.02
CA TYR A 249 6.26 -9.17 -9.51
C TYR A 249 4.91 -9.66 -8.97
N GLY A 250 3.86 -8.84 -9.07
CA GLY A 250 2.51 -9.20 -8.67
C GLY A 250 1.83 -10.17 -9.66
N MET A 251 1.28 -11.28 -9.15
CA MET A 251 0.48 -12.24 -9.92
C MET A 251 -0.88 -12.48 -9.25
N MET A 252 -1.87 -13.02 -9.97
CA MET A 252 -3.17 -13.39 -9.38
C MET A 252 -3.29 -14.90 -9.22
N LEU A 253 -3.89 -15.32 -8.10
CA LEU A 253 -4.10 -16.73 -7.75
C LEU A 253 -5.61 -17.02 -7.65
N PRO A 254 -6.29 -17.38 -8.76
CA PRO A 254 -7.70 -17.72 -8.74
C PRO A 254 -8.04 -18.70 -7.61
N GLY A 255 -9.08 -18.37 -6.86
CA GLY A 255 -9.56 -19.17 -5.72
C GLY A 255 -8.95 -18.74 -4.39
N ILE A 256 -7.62 -18.56 -4.32
CA ILE A 256 -6.94 -18.12 -3.09
C ILE A 256 -7.23 -16.63 -2.81
N ASP A 257 -7.29 -15.83 -3.85
CA ASP A 257 -7.57 -14.40 -3.78
C ASP A 257 -9.06 -14.04 -3.49
N LEU A 258 -9.90 -15.04 -3.21
CA LEU A 258 -11.27 -14.89 -2.73
C LEU A 258 -11.37 -14.86 -1.19
N LEU A 259 -10.26 -15.10 -0.49
CA LEU A 259 -10.21 -15.07 0.97
C LEU A 259 -9.98 -13.65 1.48
N ASN A 260 -10.89 -13.14 2.31
CA ASN A 260 -10.80 -11.79 2.86
C ASN A 260 -9.71 -11.62 3.93
N HIS A 261 -9.34 -10.37 4.17
CA HIS A 261 -8.33 -9.99 5.15
C HIS A 261 -8.82 -10.07 6.60
N LYS A 262 -8.00 -10.68 7.45
CA LYS A 262 -8.01 -10.43 8.89
C LYS A 262 -6.58 -10.26 9.41
N ARG A 263 -6.37 -9.15 10.12
CA ARG A 263 -5.05 -8.82 10.68
C ARG A 263 -4.58 -9.92 11.64
N ALA A 264 -3.30 -10.27 11.52
CA ALA A 264 -2.63 -11.28 12.36
C ALA A 264 -3.30 -12.65 12.35
N GLU A 265 -4.10 -12.95 11.31
CA GLU A 265 -4.64 -14.28 11.13
C GLU A 265 -3.50 -15.25 10.76
N PRO A 266 -3.35 -16.39 11.47
CA PRO A 266 -2.25 -17.30 11.24
C PRO A 266 -2.56 -18.21 10.04
N VAL A 267 -1.98 -17.87 8.91
CA VAL A 267 -2.16 -18.57 7.63
C VAL A 267 -0.84 -19.10 7.10
N SER A 268 -0.92 -20.09 6.21
CA SER A 268 0.24 -20.66 5.55
C SER A 268 0.00 -20.71 4.05
N TRP A 269 0.93 -20.14 3.29
CA TRP A 269 1.01 -20.36 1.84
C TRP A 269 2.13 -21.35 1.57
N THR A 270 1.83 -22.41 0.82
CA THR A 270 2.83 -23.42 0.44
C THR A 270 2.98 -23.40 -1.07
N SER A 271 4.21 -23.49 -1.57
CA SER A 271 4.43 -23.86 -2.97
C SER A 271 4.81 -25.32 -3.04
N ARG A 272 4.20 -26.04 -3.98
CA ARG A 272 4.53 -27.43 -4.26
C ARG A 272 4.92 -27.53 -5.72
N PRO A 273 6.22 -27.44 -6.05
CA PRO A 273 6.66 -27.63 -7.41
C PRO A 273 6.38 -29.07 -7.85
N GLY A 274 5.61 -29.23 -8.93
CA GLY A 274 5.36 -30.52 -9.55
C GLY A 274 6.34 -30.80 -10.68
N ARG A 275 6.43 -32.07 -11.11
CA ARG A 275 7.23 -32.44 -12.30
C ARG A 275 6.70 -31.70 -13.54
N GLU A 276 7.60 -31.33 -14.44
CA GLU A 276 7.26 -30.67 -15.72
C GLU A 276 6.45 -29.37 -15.57
N GLY A 277 6.68 -28.60 -14.51
CA GLY A 277 6.00 -27.31 -14.30
C GLY A 277 4.55 -27.42 -13.77
N LYS A 278 4.11 -28.62 -13.39
CA LYS A 278 2.76 -28.87 -12.83
C LYS A 278 2.71 -28.65 -11.32
N GLY A 279 3.19 -27.49 -10.85
CA GLY A 279 3.13 -27.13 -9.43
C GLY A 279 1.83 -26.45 -9.02
N GLU A 280 1.70 -26.18 -7.73
CA GLU A 280 0.57 -25.47 -7.15
C GLU A 280 0.99 -24.55 -6.00
N VAL A 281 0.23 -23.48 -5.80
CA VAL A 281 0.25 -22.67 -4.58
C VAL A 281 -0.94 -23.09 -3.73
N GLY A 282 -0.70 -23.50 -2.48
CA GLY A 282 -1.71 -23.91 -1.51
C GLY A 282 -1.93 -22.85 -0.43
N PHE A 283 -3.17 -22.67 -0.01
CA PHE A 283 -3.57 -21.90 1.17
C PHE A 283 -4.08 -22.82 2.27
N SER A 284 -3.58 -22.64 3.48
CA SER A 284 -4.07 -23.31 4.69
C SER A 284 -4.26 -22.31 5.82
N SER A 285 -5.28 -22.51 6.66
CA SER A 285 -5.36 -21.82 7.95
C SER A 285 -4.69 -22.67 9.03
N ARG A 286 -3.97 -22.01 9.94
CA ARG A 286 -3.45 -22.65 11.16
C ARG A 286 -4.45 -22.51 12.33
N LYS A 287 -5.45 -21.65 12.18
CA LYS A 287 -6.52 -21.45 13.17
C LYS A 287 -7.71 -22.35 12.87
N GLY A 288 -8.35 -22.85 13.93
CA GLY A 288 -9.62 -23.56 13.79
C GLY A 288 -10.82 -22.63 13.52
N TYR A 289 -11.79 -23.14 12.76
CA TYR A 289 -13.06 -22.48 12.45
C TYR A 289 -14.23 -23.37 12.84
N LYS A 290 -15.31 -22.77 13.31
CA LYS A 290 -16.60 -23.46 13.42
C LYS A 290 -17.32 -23.43 12.08
N ALA A 291 -18.16 -24.44 11.82
CA ALA A 291 -19.05 -24.44 10.66
C ALA A 291 -19.81 -23.10 10.56
N GLY A 292 -19.86 -22.54 9.35
CA GLY A 292 -20.41 -21.21 9.07
C GLY A 292 -19.45 -20.04 9.29
N GLY A 293 -18.30 -20.26 9.94
CA GLY A 293 -17.28 -19.23 10.13
C GLY A 293 -16.56 -18.87 8.83
N GLN A 294 -16.36 -17.57 8.58
CA GLN A 294 -15.53 -17.11 7.46
C GLN A 294 -14.08 -17.50 7.66
N VAL A 295 -13.48 -18.09 6.63
CA VAL A 295 -12.05 -18.41 6.58
C VAL A 295 -11.30 -17.19 6.08
N TRP A 296 -10.34 -16.72 6.85
CA TRP A 296 -9.64 -15.47 6.59
C TRP A 296 -8.23 -15.72 6.08
N ASN A 297 -7.77 -14.83 5.19
CA ASN A 297 -6.38 -14.66 4.82
C ASN A 297 -5.77 -13.48 5.59
N ASN A 298 -4.45 -13.30 5.50
CA ASN A 298 -3.73 -12.19 6.11
C ASN A 298 -2.92 -11.44 5.03
N TYR A 299 -3.19 -10.15 4.86
CA TYR A 299 -2.57 -9.34 3.80
C TYR A 299 -1.30 -8.61 4.29
N GLY A 300 -0.97 -8.75 5.58
CA GLY A 300 0.11 -8.05 6.24
C GLY A 300 -0.36 -6.83 7.07
N PRO A 301 0.57 -6.18 7.78
CA PRO A 301 0.30 -5.05 8.66
C PRO A 301 0.20 -3.73 7.87
N LYS A 302 -0.90 -3.53 7.15
CA LYS A 302 -1.13 -2.35 6.30
C LYS A 302 -1.87 -1.22 7.04
N GLY A 303 -1.49 0.03 6.76
CA GLY A 303 -2.17 1.22 7.28
C GLY A 303 -3.49 1.50 6.56
N ASN A 304 -4.36 2.35 7.11
CA ASN A 304 -5.69 2.57 6.52
C ASN A 304 -5.64 3.32 5.19
N GLU A 305 -4.64 4.18 4.96
CA GLU A 305 -4.44 4.83 3.65
C GLU A 305 -4.19 3.78 2.55
N GLU A 306 -3.28 2.84 2.81
CA GLU A 306 -2.93 1.75 1.90
C GLU A 306 -4.11 0.79 1.70
N LEU A 307 -4.78 0.39 2.78
CA LEU A 307 -5.96 -0.48 2.72
C LEU A 307 -7.09 0.15 1.90
N LEU A 308 -7.37 1.44 2.09
CA LEU A 308 -8.42 2.13 1.36
C LEU A 308 -8.03 2.30 -0.11
N MET A 309 -6.80 2.71 -0.39
CA MET A 309 -6.29 2.91 -1.76
C MET A 309 -6.32 1.62 -2.57
N ALA A 310 -5.77 0.52 -2.04
CA ALA A 310 -5.56 -0.72 -2.79
C ALA A 310 -6.74 -1.70 -2.70
N TYR A 311 -7.46 -1.75 -1.57
CA TYR A 311 -8.49 -2.77 -1.30
C TYR A 311 -9.89 -2.20 -1.09
N GLY A 312 -10.03 -0.90 -0.84
CA GLY A 312 -11.33 -0.24 -0.70
C GLY A 312 -12.00 -0.43 0.67
N PHE A 313 -11.23 -0.77 1.71
CA PHE A 313 -11.73 -0.84 3.09
C PHE A 313 -10.71 -0.28 4.08
N VAL A 314 -11.14 -0.08 5.32
CA VAL A 314 -10.29 0.34 6.43
C VAL A 314 -10.57 -0.53 7.65
N ILE A 315 -9.63 -0.56 8.59
CA ILE A 315 -9.77 -1.26 9.87
C ILE A 315 -9.96 -0.19 10.96
N PRO A 316 -11.05 -0.25 11.73
CA PRO A 316 -11.21 0.59 12.92
C PRO A 316 -10.09 0.33 13.92
N ASP A 317 -9.57 1.38 14.55
CA ASP A 317 -8.48 1.33 15.53
C ASP A 317 -7.27 0.51 15.03
N ASN A 318 -6.90 0.72 13.76
CA ASN A 318 -5.84 -0.05 13.10
C ASN A 318 -4.47 0.25 13.74
N PRO A 319 -3.82 -0.71 14.40
CA PRO A 319 -2.52 -0.50 15.04
C PRO A 319 -1.36 -0.34 14.05
N SER A 320 -1.62 -0.59 12.76
CA SER A 320 -0.66 -0.38 11.67
C SER A 320 -0.90 0.94 10.93
N ASP A 321 -1.83 1.78 11.39
CA ASP A 321 -2.15 3.05 10.74
C ASP A 321 -1.02 4.07 10.90
N THR A 322 -0.84 4.88 9.85
CA THR A 322 0.17 5.93 9.80
C THR A 322 -0.40 7.18 9.13
N SER A 323 0.21 8.33 9.39
CA SER A 323 -0.03 9.55 8.63
C SER A 323 1.27 10.06 8.01
N ALA A 324 1.24 10.33 6.72
CA ALA A 324 2.36 10.93 6.01
C ALA A 324 2.43 12.44 6.29
N VAL A 325 3.58 12.90 6.75
CA VAL A 325 3.83 14.28 7.14
C VAL A 325 5.06 14.80 6.41
N LYS A 326 4.86 15.87 5.64
CA LYS A 326 5.92 16.71 5.07
C LYS A 326 5.90 18.06 5.78
N LEU A 327 7.07 18.54 6.20
CA LEU A 327 7.22 19.85 6.80
C LEU A 327 7.41 20.91 5.71
N GLY A 328 6.73 22.04 5.86
CA GLY A 328 6.84 23.18 4.95
C GLY A 328 7.96 24.14 5.35
N ILE A 329 9.17 23.63 5.58
CA ILE A 329 10.33 24.47 5.91
C ILE A 329 10.75 25.20 4.63
N GLN A 330 10.96 26.52 4.69
CA GLN A 330 11.17 27.37 3.52
C GLN A 330 12.23 26.79 2.55
N ASN A 331 11.88 26.71 1.27
CA ASN A 331 12.50 25.86 0.23
C ASN A 331 13.94 26.20 -0.20
N ASN A 332 14.62 27.15 0.46
CA ASN A 332 16.00 27.51 0.14
C ASN A 332 16.89 27.36 1.37
N PRO A 333 17.36 26.13 1.67
CA PRO A 333 18.38 25.94 2.69
C PRO A 333 19.63 26.75 2.35
N SER A 334 20.30 27.31 3.36
CA SER A 334 21.62 27.92 3.17
C SER A 334 22.63 26.85 2.68
N ALA A 335 23.75 27.28 2.08
CA ALA A 335 24.77 26.34 1.61
C ALA A 335 25.31 25.43 2.74
N GLU A 336 25.41 25.98 3.96
CA GLU A 336 25.82 25.24 5.16
C GLU A 336 24.78 24.21 5.58
N MET A 337 23.50 24.60 5.59
CA MET A 337 22.38 23.69 5.89
C MET A 337 22.29 22.56 4.88
N GLN A 338 22.43 22.87 3.59
CA GLN A 338 22.43 21.86 2.52
C GLN A 338 23.60 20.88 2.69
N SER A 339 24.80 21.37 3.04
CA SER A 339 25.96 20.51 3.30
C SER A 339 25.75 19.56 4.49
N LEU A 340 25.05 20.00 5.54
CA LEU A 340 24.68 19.15 6.68
C LEU A 340 23.67 18.08 6.28
N LEU A 341 22.61 18.46 5.55
CA LEU A 341 21.59 17.53 5.05
C LEU A 341 22.18 16.46 4.13
N ASP A 342 23.07 16.85 3.20
CA ASP A 342 23.72 15.93 2.28
C ASP A 342 24.61 14.92 3.01
N ARG A 343 25.38 15.37 4.01
CA ARG A 343 26.19 14.49 4.88
C ARG A 343 25.32 13.48 5.62
N ALA A 344 24.16 13.94 6.08
CA ALA A 344 23.19 13.13 6.83
C ALA A 344 22.37 12.18 5.95
N GLY A 345 22.43 12.35 4.62
CA GLY A 345 21.53 11.67 3.69
C GLY A 345 20.06 12.03 3.91
N LEU A 346 19.79 13.29 4.26
CA LEU A 346 18.46 13.84 4.58
C LEU A 346 18.02 14.83 3.48
N LYS A 347 16.71 15.02 3.33
CA LYS A 347 16.13 16.06 2.48
C LYS A 347 15.12 16.88 3.28
N VAL A 348 15.13 18.20 3.11
CA VAL A 348 14.16 19.10 3.76
C VAL A 348 12.71 18.70 3.45
N ASP A 349 12.51 18.22 2.23
CA ASP A 349 11.19 17.96 1.66
C ASP A 349 10.79 16.47 1.77
N GLU A 350 11.50 15.72 2.61
CA GLU A 350 11.23 14.31 2.91
C GLU A 350 9.85 14.13 3.55
N THR A 351 9.18 13.04 3.18
CA THR A 351 7.90 12.65 3.78
C THR A 351 8.16 11.64 4.88
N HIS A 352 7.65 11.92 6.08
CA HIS A 352 7.83 11.09 7.25
C HIS A 352 6.51 10.44 7.67
N GLN A 353 6.55 9.17 8.06
CA GLN A 353 5.38 8.46 8.56
C GLN A 353 5.33 8.58 10.08
N VAL A 354 4.26 9.15 10.62
CA VAL A 354 3.98 9.18 12.06
C VAL A 354 2.86 8.20 12.41
N ARG A 355 2.82 7.74 13.67
CA ARG A 355 1.85 6.76 14.16
C ARG A 355 1.05 7.32 15.32
N PHE A 356 -0.03 6.62 15.67
CA PHE A 356 -0.74 6.93 16.89
C PHE A 356 0.15 6.51 18.07
N ASP A 357 0.52 7.49 18.89
CA ASP A 357 1.19 7.24 20.16
C ASP A 357 0.16 7.48 21.25
N ASP A 358 -0.13 6.47 22.07
CA ASP A 358 -1.08 6.61 23.17
C ASP A 358 -0.43 7.44 24.30
N PRO A 359 -0.95 8.65 24.62
CA PRO A 359 -1.38 9.02 25.96
C PRO A 359 -0.61 8.48 27.15
N ASP A 360 -0.99 7.25 27.40
CA ASP A 360 -0.83 6.56 28.65
C ASP A 360 -0.03 5.27 28.45
N SER A 361 0.46 5.01 27.23
CA SER A 361 1.32 3.86 26.93
C SER A 361 2.71 4.03 27.56
N MET A 362 2.82 3.65 28.82
CA MET A 362 4.09 3.45 29.50
C MET A 362 4.83 2.27 28.86
N SER A 363 6.13 2.44 28.59
CA SER A 363 6.99 1.29 28.25
C SER A 363 7.42 0.55 29.52
N ASP A 364 7.86 -0.71 29.38
CA ASP A 364 8.43 -1.59 30.43
C ASP A 364 9.60 -0.99 31.24
N ARG A 365 10.06 0.23 30.92
CA ARG A 365 11.13 0.95 31.66
C ARG A 365 10.73 2.34 32.13
N GLY A 366 9.44 2.67 32.18
CA GLY A 366 8.97 3.95 32.73
C GLY A 366 9.33 5.20 31.90
N ARG A 367 9.87 5.04 30.69
CA ARG A 367 10.02 6.13 29.71
C ARG A 367 9.15 5.85 28.50
N VAL A 368 8.23 6.75 28.18
CA VAL A 368 7.51 6.74 26.91
C VAL A 368 8.57 6.77 25.80
N LYS A 369 8.58 5.79 24.90
CA LYS A 369 9.47 5.85 23.75
C LYS A 369 8.92 6.95 22.86
N PHE A 370 9.52 8.13 22.93
CA PHE A 370 9.20 9.23 22.03
C PHE A 370 9.37 8.75 20.58
N LEU A 371 8.28 8.75 19.81
CA LEU A 371 8.18 8.03 18.52
C LEU A 371 8.07 8.97 17.32
N LEU A 372 8.51 10.23 17.41
CA LEU A 372 8.79 10.96 16.18
C LEU A 372 9.90 10.23 15.41
N PRO A 373 9.75 10.12 14.07
CA PRO A 373 10.81 9.58 13.24
C PRO A 373 12.12 10.32 13.48
N GLU A 374 13.20 9.59 13.77
CA GLU A 374 14.52 10.18 14.03
C GLU A 374 14.94 11.15 12.90
N ARG A 375 14.71 10.72 11.65
CA ARG A 375 14.98 11.52 10.45
C ARG A 375 14.21 12.84 10.44
N LEU A 376 12.94 12.84 10.85
CA LEU A 376 12.12 14.05 10.96
C LEU A 376 12.75 15.02 11.96
N THR A 377 13.11 14.52 13.15
CA THR A 377 13.70 15.37 14.20
C THR A 377 15.06 15.93 13.78
N ARG A 378 15.88 15.14 13.07
CA ARG A 378 17.19 15.60 12.55
C ARG A 378 17.05 16.67 11.49
N VAL A 379 16.10 16.52 10.55
CA VAL A 379 15.81 17.55 9.55
C VAL A 379 15.44 18.87 10.24
N VAL A 380 14.52 18.83 11.20
CA VAL A 380 14.09 20.06 11.91
C VAL A 380 15.24 20.69 12.68
N ARG A 381 16.06 19.92 13.41
CA ARG A 381 17.22 20.45 14.13
C ARG A 381 18.20 21.16 13.22
N ILE A 382 18.56 20.53 12.10
CA ILE A 382 19.46 21.14 11.12
C ILE A 382 18.85 22.45 10.59
N CYS A 383 17.53 22.49 10.38
CA CYS A 383 16.83 23.70 9.98
C CYS A 383 16.80 24.79 11.07
N CYS A 384 16.86 24.41 12.35
CA CYS A 384 16.98 25.32 13.50
C CYS A 384 18.45 25.68 13.85
N GLY A 385 19.41 25.40 12.97
CA GLY A 385 20.83 25.73 13.19
C GLY A 385 21.64 24.67 13.94
N GLY A 386 21.05 23.50 14.20
CA GLY A 386 21.72 22.36 14.81
C GLY A 386 22.77 21.71 13.90
N LYS A 387 23.73 21.02 14.55
CA LYS A 387 24.68 20.13 13.87
C LYS A 387 24.01 18.81 13.50
N ASP A 388 24.65 18.06 12.60
CA ASP A 388 24.20 16.70 12.24
C ASP A 388 24.58 15.69 13.33
N GLU A 389 23.93 15.77 14.48
CA GLU A 389 24.10 14.86 15.61
C GLU A 389 22.78 14.14 15.96
N PRO A 390 22.84 12.94 16.55
CA PRO A 390 21.67 12.26 17.10
C PRO A 390 20.97 13.14 18.14
N ARG A 391 19.66 12.91 18.31
CA ARG A 391 18.87 13.54 19.38
C ARG A 391 19.57 13.37 20.71
N ARG A 392 19.89 14.49 21.36
CA ARG A 392 20.26 14.48 22.79
C ARG A 392 18.98 14.50 23.59
N ASN A 393 18.92 13.73 24.67
CA ASN A 393 17.79 13.81 25.60
C ASN A 393 18.03 14.95 26.61
N LEU A 394 16.94 15.43 27.21
CA LEU A 394 16.97 16.54 28.17
C LEU A 394 17.89 16.26 29.37
N GLU A 395 17.91 15.02 29.88
CA GLU A 395 18.77 14.63 31.00
C GLU A 395 20.25 14.80 30.67
N GLN A 396 20.69 14.36 29.49
CA GLN A 396 22.08 14.51 29.02
C GLN A 396 22.46 15.98 28.81
N ILE A 397 21.53 16.81 28.36
CA ILE A 397 21.77 18.24 28.19
C ILE A 397 21.92 18.91 29.56
N LEU A 398 21.02 18.64 30.50
CA LEU A 398 21.08 19.19 31.86
C LEU A 398 22.31 18.72 32.64
N GLU A 399 22.69 17.43 32.54
CA GLU A 399 23.94 16.92 33.12
C GLU A 399 25.17 17.64 32.53
N GLY A 400 25.15 17.91 31.23
CA GLY A 400 26.18 18.68 30.54
C GLY A 400 26.27 20.13 31.03
N ILE A 401 25.13 20.80 31.19
CA ILE A 401 25.03 22.17 31.74
C ILE A 401 25.56 22.21 33.17
N ALA A 402 25.10 21.29 34.03
CA ALA A 402 25.53 21.21 35.43
C ALA A 402 27.03 20.92 35.59
N SER A 403 27.63 20.18 34.65
CA SER A 403 29.06 19.83 34.68
C SER A 403 29.98 20.95 34.21
N SER A 404 29.47 21.94 33.47
CA SER A 404 30.23 23.07 32.93
C SER A 404 29.32 24.30 32.83
N PRO A 405 29.15 25.07 33.92
CA PRO A 405 28.12 26.09 34.03
C PRO A 405 28.42 27.41 33.29
N ASP A 406 29.60 27.59 32.69
CA ASP A 406 29.93 28.82 31.94
C ASP A 406 28.99 28.99 30.74
N PRO A 407 28.00 29.90 30.78
CA PRO A 407 26.96 30.00 29.77
C PRO A 407 27.48 30.54 28.42
N TYR A 408 28.63 31.23 28.41
CA TYR A 408 29.18 31.87 27.21
C TYR A 408 29.97 30.93 26.30
N GLU A 409 30.41 29.77 26.81
CA GLU A 409 31.08 28.71 26.02
C GLU A 409 30.29 27.38 26.01
N ASN A 410 29.06 27.37 26.55
CA ASN A 410 28.34 26.12 26.75
C ASN A 410 27.65 25.59 25.48
N LYS A 411 28.33 24.69 24.78
CA LYS A 411 27.72 23.86 23.70
C LYS A 411 26.42 23.14 24.10
N TYR A 412 26.14 22.94 25.40
CA TYR A 412 24.89 22.34 25.88
C TYR A 412 23.74 23.35 25.92
N VAL A 413 24.01 24.65 26.14
CA VAL A 413 23.01 25.72 26.02
C VAL A 413 22.61 25.90 24.55
N GLU A 414 23.59 25.89 23.63
CA GLU A 414 23.31 25.90 22.18
C GLU A 414 22.44 24.69 21.76
N ALA A 415 22.77 23.49 22.26
CA ALA A 415 21.98 22.30 21.99
C ALA A 415 20.55 22.40 22.56
N ALA A 416 20.40 22.92 23.78
CA ALA A 416 19.10 23.19 24.41
C ALA A 416 18.24 24.14 23.57
N THR A 417 18.79 25.27 23.13
CA THR A 417 18.09 26.24 22.27
C THR A 417 17.62 25.62 20.97
N VAL A 418 18.47 24.83 20.30
CA VAL A 418 18.11 24.12 19.07
C VAL A 418 17.00 23.10 19.30
N GLU A 419 17.03 22.35 20.41
CA GLU A 419 15.97 21.39 20.74
C GLU A 419 14.63 22.08 20.99
N MET A 420 14.61 23.18 21.74
CA MET A 420 13.38 23.95 21.99
C MET A 420 12.80 24.51 20.69
N GLN A 421 13.61 25.18 19.86
CA GLN A 421 13.17 25.69 18.56
C GLN A 421 12.65 24.57 17.65
N ALA A 422 13.29 23.39 17.68
CA ALA A 422 12.84 22.25 16.90
C ALA A 422 11.47 21.73 17.39
N MET A 423 11.25 21.68 18.71
CA MET A 423 9.96 21.31 19.29
C MET A 423 8.86 22.34 18.95
N GLU A 424 9.13 23.65 19.03
CA GLU A 424 8.19 24.70 18.63
C GLU A 424 7.77 24.57 17.15
N VAL A 425 8.73 24.33 16.25
CA VAL A 425 8.45 24.12 14.82
C VAL A 425 7.58 22.88 14.60
N LEU A 426 7.90 21.78 15.30
CA LEU A 426 7.12 20.54 15.22
C LEU A 426 5.72 20.72 15.80
N GLU A 427 5.59 21.42 16.92
CA GLU A 427 4.32 21.71 17.59
C GLU A 427 3.40 22.47 16.64
N GLY A 428 3.84 23.61 16.10
CA GLY A 428 3.05 24.40 15.17
C GLY A 428 2.68 23.63 13.90
N ALA A 429 3.59 22.79 13.38
CA ALA A 429 3.32 21.95 12.22
C ALA A 429 2.24 20.89 12.50
N PHE A 430 2.31 20.19 13.65
CA PHE A 430 1.32 19.19 14.02
C PHE A 430 -0.02 19.82 14.40
N GLN A 431 -0.03 20.96 15.10
CA GLN A 431 -1.23 21.72 15.43
C GLN A 431 -2.02 22.10 14.16
N SER A 432 -1.32 22.68 13.17
CA SER A 432 -1.91 23.07 11.89
C SER A 432 -2.49 21.86 11.14
N LYS A 433 -1.72 20.76 11.06
CA LYS A 433 -2.15 19.54 10.36
C LYS A 433 -3.32 18.83 11.08
N ALA A 434 -3.30 18.77 12.40
CA ALA A 434 -4.39 18.21 13.21
C ALA A 434 -5.68 19.02 13.04
N GLY A 435 -5.60 20.36 13.08
CA GLY A 435 -6.75 21.25 12.83
C GLY A 435 -7.34 21.09 11.43
N ALA A 436 -6.49 20.94 10.40
CA ALA A 436 -6.93 20.65 9.04
C ALA A 436 -7.61 19.27 8.93
N ALA A 437 -7.06 18.24 9.59
CA ALA A 437 -7.65 16.90 9.64
C ALA A 437 -8.99 16.89 10.39
N GLN A 438 -9.11 17.62 11.50
CA GLN A 438 -10.34 17.77 12.27
C GLN A 438 -11.44 18.44 11.43
N SER A 439 -11.09 19.54 10.75
CA SER A 439 -11.99 20.26 9.85
C SER A 439 -12.51 19.35 8.72
N ARG A 440 -11.64 18.48 8.19
CA ARG A 440 -12.02 17.47 7.19
C ARG A 440 -12.99 16.44 7.78
N LEU A 441 -12.68 15.89 8.96
CA LEU A 441 -13.53 14.91 9.64
C LEU A 441 -14.94 15.46 9.89
N TRP A 442 -15.05 16.72 10.32
CA TRP A 442 -16.33 17.42 10.47
C TRP A 442 -17.10 17.51 9.15
N ARG A 443 -16.41 17.96 8.08
CA ARG A 443 -17.00 18.09 6.74
C ARG A 443 -17.54 16.75 6.21
N ILE A 444 -16.79 15.66 6.41
CA ILE A 444 -17.21 14.30 6.05
C ILE A 444 -18.45 13.91 6.86
N GLY A 445 -18.49 14.23 8.16
CA GLY A 445 -19.64 13.97 9.03
C GLY A 445 -20.95 14.56 8.49
N GLY A 446 -20.90 15.79 7.97
CA GLY A 446 -22.04 16.48 7.36
C GLY A 446 -22.54 15.87 6.03
N LYS A 447 -21.81 14.91 5.46
CA LYS A 447 -22.16 14.23 4.20
C LYS A 447 -22.87 12.89 4.36
N LYS A 448 -23.14 12.47 5.60
CA LYS A 448 -23.83 11.21 5.88
C LYS A 448 -25.21 11.19 5.22
N GLY A 449 -25.52 10.12 4.49
CA GLY A 449 -26.82 9.93 3.83
C GLY A 449 -27.09 10.85 2.64
N GLN A 450 -26.09 11.57 2.12
CA GLN A 450 -26.25 12.35 0.90
C GLN A 450 -26.44 11.44 -0.33
N PRO A 451 -27.33 11.80 -1.28
CA PRO A 451 -27.50 11.04 -2.51
C PRO A 451 -26.19 10.89 -3.30
N GLY A 452 -25.93 9.68 -3.81
CA GLY A 452 -24.73 9.39 -4.59
C GLY A 452 -23.49 9.02 -3.76
N ILE A 453 -23.60 9.02 -2.42
CA ILE A 453 -22.58 8.53 -1.51
C ILE A 453 -23.06 7.22 -0.89
N ARG A 454 -22.35 6.12 -1.13
CA ARG A 454 -22.65 4.83 -0.50
C ARG A 454 -22.29 4.88 0.98
N ASP A 455 -23.16 4.36 1.85
CA ASP A 455 -22.98 4.43 3.31
C ASP A 455 -21.67 3.79 3.79
N HIS A 456 -21.31 2.64 3.22
CA HIS A 456 -20.06 1.95 3.57
C HIS A 456 -18.81 2.70 3.09
N VAL A 457 -18.89 3.39 1.94
CA VAL A 457 -17.81 4.28 1.45
C VAL A 457 -17.67 5.49 2.36
N TRP A 458 -18.78 6.13 2.73
CA TRP A 458 -18.79 7.23 3.71
C TRP A 458 -18.16 6.80 5.03
N GLN A 459 -18.56 5.63 5.55
CA GLN A 459 -18.04 5.11 6.81
C GLN A 459 -16.54 4.86 6.73
N ALA A 460 -16.05 4.25 5.65
CA ALA A 460 -14.62 4.00 5.44
C ALA A 460 -13.81 5.31 5.34
N CYS A 461 -14.28 6.28 4.56
CA CYS A 461 -13.63 7.59 4.43
C CYS A 461 -13.62 8.37 5.75
N ARG A 462 -14.70 8.28 6.54
CA ARG A 462 -14.77 8.90 7.87
C ARG A 462 -13.80 8.25 8.84
N GLU A 463 -13.72 6.93 8.85
CA GLU A 463 -12.82 6.19 9.74
C GLU A 463 -11.35 6.45 9.38
N TYR A 464 -11.02 6.46 8.08
CA TYR A 464 -9.71 6.93 7.60
C TYR A 464 -9.41 8.36 8.09
N ALA A 465 -10.32 9.31 7.88
CA ALA A 465 -10.12 10.70 8.30
C ALA A 465 -9.97 10.85 9.81
N LYS A 466 -10.70 10.05 10.59
CA LYS A 466 -10.57 9.96 12.05
C LYS A 466 -9.17 9.46 12.43
N GLY A 467 -8.72 8.34 11.85
CA GLY A 467 -7.38 7.81 12.10
C GLY A 467 -6.28 8.84 11.81
N GLN A 468 -6.37 9.55 10.68
CA GLN A 468 -5.43 10.62 10.35
C GLN A 468 -5.44 11.76 11.37
N HIS A 469 -6.63 12.21 11.80
CA HIS A 469 -6.76 13.22 12.84
C HIS A 469 -6.15 12.75 14.17
N ASP A 470 -6.50 11.56 14.63
CA ASP A 470 -6.08 11.04 15.93
C ASP A 470 -4.57 10.85 16.00
N ILE A 471 -3.96 10.37 14.90
CA ILE A 471 -2.50 10.29 14.76
C ILE A 471 -1.88 11.68 14.90
N LEU A 472 -2.31 12.66 14.09
CA LEU A 472 -1.72 14.00 14.10
C LEU A 472 -1.94 14.74 15.43
N GLN A 473 -3.12 14.57 16.04
CA GLN A 473 -3.45 15.13 17.35
C GLN A 473 -2.60 14.50 18.45
N SER A 474 -2.35 13.19 18.40
CA SER A 474 -1.47 12.52 19.35
C SER A 474 -0.05 13.08 19.28
N GLN A 475 0.47 13.29 18.07
CA GLN A 475 1.80 13.87 17.87
C GLN A 475 1.88 15.32 18.36
N TYR A 476 0.87 16.14 18.08
CA TYR A 476 0.78 17.51 18.61
C TYR A 476 0.85 17.51 20.14
N LEU A 477 -0.02 16.75 20.81
CA LEU A 477 -0.06 16.69 22.28
C LEU A 477 1.27 16.22 22.87
N ARG A 478 2.00 15.33 22.20
CA ARG A 478 3.30 14.85 22.67
C ARG A 478 4.39 15.89 22.55
N VAL A 479 4.46 16.57 21.41
CA VAL A 479 5.45 17.63 21.22
C VAL A 479 5.17 18.78 22.17
N SER A 480 3.91 19.16 22.40
CA SER A 480 3.55 20.19 23.38
C SER A 480 3.95 19.82 24.81
N LEU A 481 3.72 18.57 25.23
CA LEU A 481 4.14 18.10 26.55
C LEU A 481 5.65 18.12 26.72
N GLU A 482 6.38 17.70 25.69
CA GLU A 482 7.84 17.72 25.73
C GLU A 482 8.38 19.15 25.74
N LEU A 483 7.86 20.04 24.89
CA LEU A 483 8.23 21.46 24.86
C LEU A 483 8.03 22.09 26.25
N GLY A 484 6.92 21.80 26.93
CA GLY A 484 6.68 22.27 28.30
C GLY A 484 7.72 21.77 29.32
N ASP A 485 8.17 20.51 29.22
CA ASP A 485 9.23 19.96 30.09
C ASP A 485 10.59 20.63 29.81
N TRP A 486 10.87 20.96 28.54
CA TRP A 486 12.04 21.75 28.16
C TRP A 486 11.97 23.17 28.73
N GLU A 487 10.84 23.88 28.54
CA GLU A 487 10.63 25.24 29.03
C GLU A 487 10.75 25.33 30.57
N GLU A 488 10.10 24.42 31.30
CA GLU A 488 10.12 24.41 32.77
C GLU A 488 11.53 24.15 33.32
N ARG A 489 12.28 23.23 32.70
CA ARG A 489 13.58 22.77 33.22
C ARG A 489 14.77 23.61 32.73
N LEU A 490 14.67 24.21 31.54
CA LEU A 490 15.72 25.08 31.00
C LEU A 490 15.50 26.56 31.30
N GLY A 491 14.27 27.01 31.54
CA GLY A 491 13.95 28.41 31.85
C GLY A 491 14.94 29.08 32.80
N PRO A 492 15.27 28.47 33.97
CA PRO A 492 16.24 29.04 34.90
C PRO A 492 17.64 29.28 34.32
N TYR A 493 18.10 28.40 33.41
CA TYR A 493 19.43 28.48 32.81
C TYR A 493 19.50 29.46 31.63
N MET A 494 18.35 29.79 31.02
CA MET A 494 18.28 30.74 29.90
C MET A 494 18.06 32.19 30.36
N ASP A 495 17.36 32.39 31.49
CA ASP A 495 17.11 33.73 32.04
C ASP A 495 18.34 34.32 32.76
N GLU A 496 19.21 33.49 33.37
CA GLU A 496 20.42 33.92 34.08
C GLU A 496 21.53 34.47 33.16
N GLY A 497 21.46 34.26 31.84
CA GLY A 497 22.42 34.80 30.86
C GLY A 497 22.11 36.22 30.37
N ALA A 498 20.94 36.77 30.72
CA ALA A 498 20.44 38.05 30.17
C ALA A 498 20.55 39.24 31.16
N GLY A 499 21.08 39.04 32.36
CA GLY A 499 21.03 40.03 33.44
C GLY A 499 22.29 40.10 34.27
N GLU A 500 23.40 40.52 33.68
CA GLU A 500 24.51 41.20 34.39
C GLU A 500 25.38 41.92 33.34
N GLU A 501 24.89 43.05 32.81
CA GLU A 501 25.80 44.11 32.35
C GLU A 501 26.54 44.59 33.60
N TYR A 502 27.77 44.10 33.79
CA TYR A 502 28.70 44.74 34.71
C TYR A 502 28.98 46.14 34.14
N ASP A 503 28.40 47.16 34.76
CA ASP A 503 28.87 48.53 34.68
C ASP A 503 30.34 48.52 35.15
N ASP A 504 31.25 48.48 34.19
CA ASP A 504 32.67 48.73 34.39
C ASP A 504 32.85 50.25 34.66
N GLU A 505 32.41 50.71 35.84
CA GLU A 505 32.94 51.93 36.46
C GLU A 505 34.36 51.63 36.95
N TRP A 506 35.34 51.86 36.09
CA TRP A 506 36.74 52.02 36.50
C TRP A 506 36.99 53.48 36.87
N ASP A 507 36.80 53.78 38.16
CA ASP A 507 37.51 54.87 38.84
C ASP A 507 38.99 54.48 38.97
N GLU A 508 39.88 55.20 38.26
CA GLU A 508 41.13 55.82 38.78
C GLU A 508 41.85 56.65 37.71
#